data_AF-A0A9R0JDV0-F1
#
_entry.id   AF-A0A9R0JDV0-F1
#
_cell.length_a   1.000
_cell.length_b   1.000
_cell.length_c   1.000
_cell.angle_alpha   90.00
_cell.angle_beta   90.00
_cell.angle_gamma   90.00
#
_symmetry.space_group_name_H-M   'P 1'
#
loop_
_entity.id
_entity.type
_entity.pdbx_description
1 polymer ?
#
loop_
_entity_poly.entity_id
_entity_poly.type
_entity_poly.pdbx_seq_one_letter_code
_entity_poly.pdbx_strand_id
1 'polypeptide(L)'
;MGDFNYVLYYGDKINGNAVSNMETVDFEDCLNQTGLAKIKSGGHFFSWYKGHEVMRISSRIDRAFGNAVWHGTYSDVVVDYMNPGLSDHTPLLLSYKVNMQKGGRTFKFFNYMADHDHFLQAVQKGGSGVYSGSTMLKVWGKLKSVKSELKTLHSKDFSQFDEKIECCKRELDVIQSAIVSNPADGDAEEAEKGCIGKLKLFLKVQESAYKQKSRIQWL
;
A
#
# COMPACT_ATOMS: atom_id res chain seq x y z
N MET A 1 2.30 0.56 -16.76
CA MET A 1 3.21 1.36 -15.92
C MET A 1 4.27 0.42 -15.39
N GLY A 2 5.52 0.84 -15.38
CA GLY A 2 6.61 0.05 -14.80
C GLY A 2 7.96 0.55 -15.28
N ASP A 3 8.99 -0.22 -14.93
CA ASP A 3 10.34 -0.07 -15.44
C ASP A 3 10.44 -0.68 -16.85
N PHE A 4 10.73 0.15 -17.84
CA PHE A 4 10.94 -0.30 -19.21
C PHE A 4 12.41 -0.54 -19.55
N ASN A 5 13.35 -0.07 -18.72
CA ASN A 5 14.79 -0.06 -19.03
C ASN A 5 15.18 0.68 -20.33
N TYR A 6 14.28 1.50 -20.90
CA TYR A 6 14.52 2.28 -22.12
C TYR A 6 14.31 3.78 -21.88
N VAL A 7 15.19 4.59 -22.47
CA VAL A 7 15.04 6.05 -22.58
C VAL A 7 14.27 6.39 -23.86
N LEU A 8 13.54 7.51 -23.87
CA LEU A 8 12.77 7.95 -25.06
C LEU A 8 13.36 9.20 -25.71
N TYR A 9 13.99 10.06 -24.91
CA TYR A 9 14.52 11.34 -25.36
C TYR A 9 15.96 11.52 -24.91
N TYR A 10 16.71 12.34 -25.63
CA TYR A 10 18.08 12.69 -25.26
C TYR A 10 18.22 13.17 -23.80
N GLY A 11 17.27 13.99 -23.34
CA GLY A 11 17.25 14.52 -21.97
C GLY A 11 16.88 13.50 -20.89
N ASP A 12 16.48 12.28 -21.24
CA ASP A 12 16.11 11.24 -20.29
C ASP A 12 17.30 10.57 -19.60
N LYS A 13 18.54 10.99 -19.92
CA LYS A 13 19.77 10.50 -19.29
C LYS A 13 20.74 11.66 -19.07
N ILE A 14 21.33 11.76 -17.88
CA ILE A 14 22.39 12.73 -17.56
C ILE A 14 23.57 12.04 -16.86
N ASN A 15 24.76 12.63 -16.99
CA ASN A 15 26.04 12.16 -16.42
C ASN A 15 26.48 10.76 -16.87
N GLY A 16 25.75 10.12 -17.80
CA GLY A 16 26.13 8.88 -18.47
C GLY A 16 26.49 9.10 -19.94
N ASN A 17 26.58 8.01 -20.70
CA ASN A 17 26.78 8.09 -22.15
C ASN A 17 25.62 8.85 -22.82
N ALA A 18 25.93 9.61 -23.87
CA ALA A 18 24.92 10.27 -24.68
C ALA A 18 23.91 9.24 -25.21
N VAL A 19 22.62 9.57 -25.16
CA VAL A 19 21.56 8.74 -25.73
C VAL A 19 21.69 8.73 -27.24
N SER A 20 21.80 7.55 -27.82
CA SER A 20 21.85 7.33 -29.26
C SER A 20 20.47 6.99 -29.82
N ASN A 21 20.24 7.27 -31.11
CA ASN A 21 18.98 6.92 -31.77
C ASN A 21 18.69 5.41 -31.74
N MET A 22 19.73 4.56 -31.78
CA MET A 22 19.56 3.11 -31.69
C MET A 22 18.97 2.67 -30.34
N GLU A 23 19.16 3.44 -29.26
CA GLU A 23 18.57 3.14 -27.96
C GLU A 23 17.08 3.52 -27.86
N THR A 24 16.57 4.40 -28.75
CA THR A 24 15.21 4.95 -28.66
C THR A 24 14.26 4.42 -29.74
N VAL A 25 14.76 4.14 -30.94
CA VAL A 25 13.93 3.81 -32.13
C VAL A 25 13.05 2.59 -31.89
N ASP A 26 13.61 1.47 -31.42
CA ASP A 26 12.85 0.24 -31.23
C ASP A 26 11.69 0.42 -30.23
N PHE A 27 11.93 1.20 -29.17
CA PHE A 27 10.91 1.44 -28.16
C PHE A 27 9.85 2.43 -28.64
N GLU A 28 10.24 3.46 -29.40
CA GLU A 28 9.32 4.40 -30.05
C GLU A 28 8.42 3.68 -31.07
N ASP A 29 8.99 2.81 -31.90
CA ASP A 29 8.25 1.99 -32.86
C ASP A 29 7.27 1.05 -32.16
N CYS A 30 7.68 0.44 -31.05
CA CYS A 30 6.79 -0.38 -30.22
C CYS A 30 5.60 0.43 -29.69
N LEU A 31 5.83 1.64 -29.18
CA LEU A 31 4.75 2.51 -28.69
C LEU A 31 3.79 2.91 -29.81
N ASN A 32 4.33 3.20 -31.00
CA ASN A 32 3.54 3.54 -32.19
C ASN A 32 2.69 2.36 -32.66
N GLN A 33 3.26 1.16 -32.77
CA GLN A 33 2.55 -0.05 -33.21
C GLN A 33 1.47 -0.48 -32.23
N THR A 34 1.69 -0.26 -30.92
CA THR A 34 0.73 -0.61 -29.86
C THR A 34 -0.30 0.49 -29.60
N GLY A 35 -0.16 1.66 -30.22
CA GLY A 35 -1.05 2.82 -30.00
C GLY A 35 -0.98 3.34 -28.55
N LEU A 36 0.17 3.20 -27.90
CA LEU A 36 0.40 3.62 -26.53
C LEU A 36 1.00 5.02 -26.48
N ALA A 37 0.35 5.93 -25.76
CA ALA A 37 0.83 7.28 -25.51
C ALA A 37 1.14 7.47 -24.03
N LYS A 38 2.20 8.24 -23.76
CA LYS A 38 2.65 8.54 -22.40
C LYS A 38 1.56 9.28 -21.62
N ILE A 39 1.30 8.84 -20.39
CA ILE A 39 0.40 9.53 -19.47
C ILE A 39 1.10 10.78 -18.93
N LYS A 40 0.36 11.88 -18.75
CA LYS A 40 0.88 13.13 -18.20
C LYS A 40 1.56 12.86 -16.86
N SER A 41 2.73 13.45 -16.65
CA SER A 41 3.53 13.23 -15.44
C SER A 41 3.96 14.52 -14.77
N GLY A 42 4.05 14.51 -13.44
CA GLY A 42 4.59 15.56 -12.58
C GLY A 42 5.68 15.04 -11.63
N GLY A 43 6.12 15.90 -10.70
CA GLY A 43 7.13 15.55 -9.70
C GLY A 43 8.57 15.58 -10.26
N HIS A 44 9.41 14.66 -9.78
CA HIS A 44 10.80 14.55 -10.25
C HIS A 44 10.89 14.13 -11.71
N PHE A 45 12.00 14.47 -12.37
CA PHE A 45 12.18 14.13 -13.77
C PHE A 45 12.73 12.71 -13.97
N PHE A 46 13.75 12.32 -13.21
CA PHE A 46 14.41 11.02 -13.33
C PHE A 46 13.75 9.96 -12.47
N SER A 47 13.77 8.73 -12.97
CA SER A 47 13.14 7.58 -12.33
C SER A 47 14.14 6.60 -11.74
N TRP A 48 15.41 6.72 -12.12
CA TRP A 48 16.47 5.82 -11.70
C TRP A 48 17.78 6.58 -11.52
N TYR A 49 18.58 6.16 -10.55
CA TYR A 49 19.84 6.79 -10.15
C TYR A 49 20.92 5.74 -9.86
N LYS A 50 22.12 5.93 -10.42
CA LYS A 50 23.28 5.07 -10.13
C LYS A 50 24.49 5.86 -9.68
N GLY A 51 25.08 5.39 -8.58
CA GLY A 51 26.22 6.02 -7.90
C GLY A 51 25.81 6.71 -6.60
N HIS A 52 26.77 6.91 -5.71
CA HIS A 52 26.57 7.43 -4.36
C HIS A 52 27.10 8.87 -4.15
N GLU A 53 27.57 9.54 -5.20
CA GLU A 53 28.33 10.81 -5.11
C GLU A 53 27.83 11.91 -6.09
N VAL A 54 28.58 13.02 -6.17
CA VAL A 54 28.41 14.15 -7.10
C VAL A 54 28.39 13.64 -8.56
N MET A 55 27.51 14.19 -9.40
CA MET A 55 27.32 13.77 -10.81
C MET A 55 26.86 12.31 -10.99
N ARG A 56 25.96 11.81 -10.13
CA ARG A 56 25.33 10.49 -10.34
C ARG A 56 24.66 10.36 -11.72
N ILE A 57 24.77 9.18 -12.32
CA ILE A 57 24.04 8.86 -13.55
C ILE A 57 22.56 8.81 -13.21
N SER A 58 21.75 9.60 -13.89
CA SER A 58 20.30 9.64 -13.67
C SER A 58 19.60 9.34 -14.99
N SER A 59 18.63 8.43 -14.97
CA SER A 59 17.86 8.04 -16.16
C SER A 59 16.37 8.04 -15.89
N ARG A 60 15.57 8.23 -16.94
CA ARG A 60 14.11 8.14 -16.90
C ARG A 60 13.64 6.92 -17.69
N ILE A 61 13.52 5.79 -16.99
CA ILE A 61 13.21 4.47 -17.54
C ILE A 61 11.88 3.88 -17.02
N ASP A 62 11.37 4.38 -15.90
CA ASP A 62 10.05 4.04 -15.38
C ASP A 62 9.01 5.00 -15.94
N ARG A 63 7.96 4.46 -16.57
CA ARG A 63 6.92 5.26 -17.24
C ARG A 63 5.53 4.66 -17.09
N ALA A 64 4.54 5.46 -17.42
CA ALA A 64 3.16 5.03 -17.56
C ALA A 64 2.63 5.43 -18.93
N PHE A 65 2.01 4.49 -19.61
CA PHE A 65 1.40 4.66 -20.92
C PHE A 65 -0.05 4.19 -20.87
N GLY A 66 -0.89 4.80 -21.69
CA GLY A 66 -2.27 4.43 -21.92
C GLY A 66 -2.58 4.44 -23.41
N ASN A 67 -3.52 3.60 -23.85
CA ASN A 67 -4.03 3.65 -25.21
C ASN A 67 -5.10 4.75 -25.36
N ALA A 68 -5.56 4.99 -26.59
CA ALA A 68 -6.54 6.03 -26.88
C ALA A 68 -7.83 5.93 -26.05
N VAL A 69 -8.36 4.72 -25.85
CA VAL A 69 -9.56 4.48 -25.03
C VAL A 69 -9.30 4.89 -23.56
N TRP A 70 -8.13 4.54 -23.03
CA TRP A 70 -7.75 4.87 -21.66
C TRP A 70 -7.61 6.38 -21.47
N HIS A 71 -6.93 7.08 -22.39
CA HIS A 71 -6.80 8.54 -22.35
C HIS A 71 -8.16 9.25 -22.46
N GLY A 72 -9.07 8.73 -23.29
CA GLY A 72 -10.44 9.25 -23.38
C GLY A 72 -11.26 9.02 -22.10
N THR A 73 -11.02 7.92 -21.39
CA THR A 73 -11.73 7.58 -20.14
C THR A 73 -11.18 8.33 -18.93
N TYR A 74 -9.87 8.56 -18.91
CA TYR A 74 -9.10 9.02 -17.74
C TYR A 74 -8.33 10.30 -18.06
N SER A 75 -9.02 11.32 -18.58
CA SER A 75 -8.42 12.57 -19.06
C SER A 75 -7.64 13.37 -18.00
N ASP A 76 -8.05 13.25 -16.73
CA ASP A 76 -7.50 14.01 -15.61
C ASP A 76 -6.33 13.29 -14.91
N VAL A 77 -5.89 12.14 -15.41
CA VAL A 77 -4.89 11.33 -14.71
C VAL A 77 -3.49 11.88 -14.88
N VAL A 78 -2.78 11.95 -13.75
CA VAL A 78 -1.38 12.36 -13.68
C VAL A 78 -0.59 11.28 -12.93
N VAL A 79 0.64 11.07 -13.38
CA VAL A 79 1.62 10.21 -12.72
C VAL A 79 2.71 11.07 -12.08
N ASP A 80 2.78 11.08 -10.76
CA ASP A 80 3.80 11.81 -10.02
C ASP A 80 5.01 10.91 -9.75
N TYR A 81 6.19 11.43 -10.08
CA TYR A 81 7.47 10.81 -9.72
C TYR A 81 7.85 11.27 -8.32
N MET A 82 7.78 10.34 -7.37
CA MET A 82 7.95 10.61 -5.93
C MET A 82 9.44 10.77 -5.53
N ASN A 83 9.74 10.80 -4.23
CA ASN A 83 11.12 10.71 -3.77
C ASN A 83 11.61 9.25 -3.85
N PRO A 84 12.85 8.98 -4.32
CA PRO A 84 13.40 7.62 -4.44
C PRO A 84 13.68 6.96 -3.08
N GLY A 85 13.85 7.75 -2.00
CA GLY A 85 14.14 7.22 -0.68
C GLY A 85 15.45 6.45 -0.65
N LEU A 86 15.40 5.18 -0.26
CA LEU A 86 16.57 4.27 -0.20
C LEU A 86 16.74 3.43 -1.47
N SER A 87 15.83 3.52 -2.45
CA SER A 87 15.94 2.81 -3.73
C SER A 87 16.71 3.64 -4.74
N ASP A 88 17.37 2.96 -5.67
CA ASP A 88 17.87 3.54 -6.90
C ASP A 88 16.73 3.92 -7.86
N HIS A 89 15.51 3.40 -7.67
CA HIS A 89 14.31 3.80 -8.41
C HIS A 89 13.43 4.79 -7.65
N THR A 90 12.75 5.66 -8.40
CA THR A 90 11.70 6.56 -7.95
C THR A 90 10.34 5.89 -8.12
N PRO A 91 9.52 5.78 -7.05
CA PRO A 91 8.15 5.30 -7.16
C PRO A 91 7.30 6.21 -8.06
N LEU A 92 6.45 5.60 -8.89
CA LEU A 92 5.44 6.29 -9.70
C LEU A 92 4.07 6.21 -9.02
N LEU A 93 3.48 7.37 -8.71
CA LEU A 93 2.14 7.48 -8.13
C LEU A 93 1.14 7.93 -9.20
N LEU A 94 0.25 7.04 -9.63
CA LEU A 94 -0.85 7.39 -10.52
C LEU A 94 -2.07 7.81 -9.72
N SER A 95 -2.42 9.09 -9.86
CA SER A 95 -3.57 9.70 -9.20
C SER A 95 -4.71 9.86 -10.21
N TYR A 96 -5.85 9.25 -9.91
CA TYR A 96 -7.02 9.29 -10.78
C TYR A 96 -8.30 9.53 -9.98
N LYS A 97 -9.14 10.43 -10.49
CA LYS A 97 -10.45 10.71 -9.90
C LYS A 97 -11.41 9.61 -10.35
N VAL A 98 -11.51 8.54 -9.56
CA VAL A 98 -12.66 7.66 -9.74
C VAL A 98 -13.80 8.21 -8.91
N ASN A 99 -14.89 8.55 -9.58
CA ASN A 99 -16.19 8.55 -8.93
C ASN A 99 -16.59 7.08 -8.71
N MET A 100 -15.81 6.35 -7.90
CA MET A 100 -16.24 5.04 -7.45
C MET A 100 -17.44 5.33 -6.58
N GLN A 101 -18.64 5.03 -7.09
CA GLN A 101 -19.70 4.65 -6.18
C GLN A 101 -19.06 3.59 -5.29
N LYS A 102 -18.79 3.94 -4.03
CA LYS A 102 -18.27 3.01 -3.05
C LYS A 102 -19.38 1.99 -2.83
N GLY A 103 -19.47 1.00 -3.72
CA GLY A 103 -20.18 -0.22 -3.44
C GLY A 103 -19.67 -0.73 -2.11
N GLY A 104 -20.54 -1.35 -1.32
CA GLY A 104 -20.16 -1.84 0.00
C GLY A 104 -18.88 -2.68 -0.11
N ARG A 105 -17.79 -2.25 0.55
CA ARG A 105 -16.54 -3.02 0.56
C ARG A 105 -16.87 -4.43 1.01
N THR A 106 -16.61 -5.40 0.14
CA THR A 106 -16.78 -6.81 0.47
C THR A 106 -15.87 -7.13 1.65
N PHE A 107 -16.43 -7.74 2.69
CA PHE A 107 -15.63 -8.26 3.81
C PHE A 107 -14.55 -9.21 3.26
N LYS A 108 -13.30 -8.97 3.66
CA LYS A 108 -12.18 -9.89 3.46
C LYS A 108 -11.72 -10.37 4.83
N PHE A 109 -11.59 -11.69 4.95
CA PHE A 109 -10.96 -12.28 6.12
C PHE A 109 -9.46 -12.05 6.04
N PHE A 110 -8.89 -11.50 7.10
CA PHE A 110 -7.44 -11.38 7.25
C PHE A 110 -6.95 -12.36 8.31
N ASN A 111 -5.81 -12.99 8.06
CA ASN A 111 -5.30 -14.05 8.93
C ASN A 111 -5.06 -13.58 10.38
N TYR A 112 -4.63 -12.33 10.58
CA TYR A 112 -4.47 -11.76 11.93
C TYR A 112 -5.76 -11.74 12.75
N MET A 113 -6.95 -11.83 12.12
CA MET A 113 -8.21 -11.92 12.85
C MET A 113 -8.34 -13.24 13.61
N ALA A 114 -7.68 -14.30 13.14
CA ALA A 114 -7.66 -15.60 13.82
C ALA A 114 -6.88 -15.56 15.14
N ASP A 115 -5.90 -14.67 15.23
CA ASP A 115 -5.05 -14.49 16.41
C ASP A 115 -5.72 -13.64 17.50
N HIS A 116 -6.91 -13.10 17.24
CA HIS A 116 -7.63 -12.28 18.21
C HIS A 116 -8.26 -13.16 19.31
N ASP A 117 -8.13 -12.78 20.58
CA ASP A 117 -8.68 -13.53 21.73
C ASP A 117 -10.19 -13.81 21.57
N HIS A 118 -10.89 -12.81 21.02
CA HIS A 118 -12.28 -12.79 20.55
C HIS A 118 -12.70 -13.82 19.47
N PHE A 119 -11.75 -14.39 18.73
CA PHE A 119 -12.05 -14.99 17.41
C PHE A 119 -12.98 -16.21 17.50
N LEU A 120 -12.62 -17.19 18.33
CA LEU A 120 -13.41 -18.42 18.46
C LEU A 120 -14.80 -18.15 19.03
N GLN A 121 -14.92 -17.20 19.96
CA GLN A 121 -16.21 -16.78 20.52
C GLN A 121 -17.10 -16.16 19.44
N ALA A 122 -16.54 -15.30 18.58
CA ALA A 122 -17.26 -14.71 17.45
C ALA A 122 -17.72 -15.77 16.43
N VAL A 123 -16.87 -16.75 16.13
CA VAL A 123 -17.20 -17.87 15.23
C VAL A 123 -18.30 -18.76 15.83
N GLN A 124 -18.23 -19.07 17.13
CA GLN A 124 -19.23 -19.87 17.81
C GLN A 124 -20.57 -19.14 17.86
N LYS A 125 -20.57 -17.88 18.29
CA LYS A 125 -21.77 -17.03 18.33
C LYS A 125 -22.41 -16.91 16.95
N GLY A 126 -21.61 -16.64 15.92
CA GLY A 126 -22.09 -16.57 14.55
C GLY A 126 -22.54 -17.92 14.00
N GLY A 127 -22.09 -19.04 14.58
CA GLY A 127 -22.35 -20.40 14.12
C GLY A 127 -23.53 -21.11 14.79
N SER A 128 -23.99 -20.64 15.94
CA SER A 128 -25.01 -21.29 16.78
C SER A 128 -26.46 -20.93 16.41
N GLY A 129 -26.68 -20.20 15.32
CA GLY A 129 -28.03 -19.83 14.87
C GLY A 129 -28.84 -21.02 14.33
N VAL A 130 -30.17 -20.90 14.33
CA VAL A 130 -31.06 -21.84 13.64
C VAL A 130 -31.17 -21.40 12.18
N TYR A 131 -30.73 -22.27 11.26
CA TYR A 131 -30.77 -22.01 9.83
C TYR A 131 -31.74 -22.97 9.13
N SER A 132 -32.61 -22.41 8.29
CA SER A 132 -33.64 -23.14 7.54
C SER A 132 -33.28 -23.29 6.07
N GLY A 133 -33.90 -24.27 5.40
CA GLY A 133 -33.68 -24.57 3.99
C GLY A 133 -32.80 -25.79 3.73
N SER A 134 -32.32 -25.93 2.50
CA SER A 134 -31.42 -27.01 2.09
C SER A 134 -30.09 -26.98 2.86
N THR A 135 -29.35 -28.08 2.86
CA THR A 135 -28.04 -28.18 3.52
C THR A 135 -27.11 -27.03 3.13
N MET A 136 -27.06 -26.68 1.84
CA MET A 136 -26.24 -25.56 1.36
C MET A 136 -26.74 -24.19 1.85
N LEU A 137 -28.05 -23.98 1.93
CA LEU A 137 -28.60 -22.73 2.48
C LEU A 137 -28.28 -22.59 3.98
N LYS A 138 -28.26 -23.69 4.73
CA LYS A 138 -27.84 -23.71 6.13
C LYS A 138 -26.36 -23.32 6.29
N VAL A 139 -25.48 -23.92 5.48
CA VAL A 139 -24.05 -23.58 5.46
C VAL A 139 -23.84 -22.10 5.10
N TRP A 140 -24.51 -21.62 4.06
CA TRP A 140 -24.43 -20.22 3.66
C TRP A 140 -24.93 -19.27 4.75
N GLY A 141 -26.06 -19.57 5.39
CA GLY A 141 -26.61 -18.79 6.51
C GLY A 141 -25.63 -18.71 7.68
N LYS A 142 -25.00 -19.84 8.02
CA LYS A 142 -23.96 -19.93 9.05
C LYS A 142 -22.74 -19.05 8.70
N LEU A 143 -22.20 -19.18 7.50
CA LEU A 143 -21.06 -18.38 7.05
C LEU A 143 -21.38 -16.89 6.98
N LYS A 144 -22.61 -16.52 6.57
CA LYS A 144 -23.08 -15.13 6.55
C LYS A 144 -23.14 -14.54 7.96
N SER A 145 -23.61 -15.31 8.93
CA SER A 145 -23.68 -14.94 10.34
C SER A 145 -22.29 -14.79 10.97
N VAL A 146 -21.41 -15.79 10.78
CA VAL A 146 -19.99 -15.71 11.20
C VAL A 146 -19.29 -14.50 10.61
N LYS A 147 -19.47 -14.25 9.31
CA LYS A 147 -18.94 -13.04 8.66
C LYS A 147 -19.40 -11.75 9.34
N SER A 148 -20.64 -11.68 9.81
CA SER A 148 -21.17 -10.51 10.51
C SER A 148 -20.46 -10.30 11.85
N GLU A 149 -20.32 -11.35 12.64
CA GLU A 149 -19.62 -11.29 13.93
C GLU A 149 -18.13 -10.93 13.77
N LEU A 150 -17.44 -11.52 12.78
CA LEU A 150 -16.04 -11.19 12.48
C LEU A 150 -15.87 -9.75 11.99
N LYS A 151 -16.85 -9.21 11.24
CA LYS A 151 -16.83 -7.81 10.81
C LYS A 151 -16.97 -6.87 12.01
N THR A 152 -17.83 -7.19 12.98
CA THR A 152 -17.97 -6.43 14.22
C THR A 152 -16.68 -6.47 15.03
N LEU A 153 -16.09 -7.66 15.21
CA LEU A 153 -14.83 -7.85 15.93
C LEU A 153 -13.70 -7.01 15.30
N HIS A 154 -13.53 -7.12 14.00
CA HIS A 154 -12.54 -6.32 13.27
C HIS A 154 -12.80 -4.82 13.40
N SER A 155 -14.06 -4.39 13.28
CA SER A 155 -14.38 -2.97 13.35
C SER A 155 -14.08 -2.37 14.73
N LYS A 156 -14.21 -3.14 15.79
CA LYS A 156 -13.93 -2.70 17.16
C LYS A 156 -12.43 -2.53 17.39
N ASP A 157 -11.65 -3.56 17.09
CA ASP A 157 -10.27 -3.64 17.59
C ASP A 157 -9.23 -3.30 16.50
N PHE A 158 -9.51 -3.56 15.23
CA PHE A 158 -8.55 -3.39 14.13
C PHE A 158 -8.96 -2.38 13.05
N SER A 159 -10.12 -1.73 13.15
CA SER A 159 -10.44 -0.63 12.24
C SER A 159 -9.41 0.49 12.38
N GLN A 160 -9.09 1.14 11.25
CA GLN A 160 -8.23 2.31 11.23
C GLN A 160 -6.88 2.06 11.93
N PHE A 161 -6.28 0.88 11.73
CA PHE A 161 -5.02 0.53 12.38
C PHE A 161 -3.88 1.47 11.98
N ASP A 162 -3.90 2.05 10.76
CA ASP A 162 -2.92 3.04 10.34
C ASP A 162 -3.01 4.31 11.20
N GLU A 163 -4.22 4.82 11.43
CA GLU A 163 -4.47 5.95 12.33
C GLU A 163 -4.13 5.61 13.79
N LYS A 164 -4.39 4.38 14.22
CA LYS A 164 -4.00 3.91 15.57
C LYS A 164 -2.49 3.82 15.74
N ILE A 165 -1.74 3.37 14.72
CA ILE A 165 -0.27 3.35 14.74
C ILE A 165 0.26 4.77 14.93
N GLU A 166 -0.23 5.73 14.14
CA GLU A 166 0.21 7.13 14.24
C GLU A 166 -0.22 7.79 15.55
N CYS A 167 -1.34 7.37 16.16
CA CYS A 167 -1.71 7.80 17.51
C CYS A 167 -0.76 7.21 18.56
N CYS A 168 -0.46 5.92 18.51
CA CYS A 168 0.45 5.27 19.46
C CYS A 168 1.87 5.84 19.37
N LYS A 169 2.37 6.15 18.18
CA LYS A 169 3.67 6.83 18.03
C LYS A 169 3.70 8.18 18.74
N ARG A 170 2.68 9.02 18.52
CA ARG A 170 2.58 10.33 19.19
C ARG A 170 2.44 10.21 20.70
N GLU A 171 1.65 9.24 21.18
CA GLU A 171 1.50 8.97 22.62
C GLU A 171 2.84 8.52 23.23
N LEU A 172 3.56 7.63 22.54
CA LEU A 172 4.88 7.19 22.96
C LEU A 172 5.88 8.34 23.04
N ASP A 173 5.91 9.24 22.05
CA ASP A 173 6.78 10.42 22.07
C ASP A 173 6.53 11.32 23.31
N VAL A 174 5.26 11.50 23.69
CA VAL A 174 4.87 12.27 24.87
C VAL A 174 5.33 11.58 26.15
N ILE A 175 5.08 10.27 26.28
CA ILE A 175 5.47 9.48 27.46
C ILE A 175 7.00 9.50 27.62
N GLN A 176 7.74 9.27 26.53
CA GLN A 176 9.20 9.26 26.56
C GLN A 176 9.78 10.64 26.90
N SER A 177 9.17 11.71 26.40
CA SER A 177 9.55 13.08 26.79
C SER A 177 9.32 13.36 28.28
N ALA A 178 8.23 12.82 28.86
CA ALA A 178 7.96 12.91 30.28
C ALA A 178 8.96 12.11 31.13
N ILE A 179 9.32 10.89 30.72
CA ILE A 179 10.35 10.07 31.38
C ILE A 179 11.71 10.78 31.37
N VAL A 180 12.10 11.38 30.24
CA VAL A 180 13.35 12.16 30.16
C VAL A 180 13.34 13.34 31.14
N SER A 181 12.18 13.95 31.37
CA SER A 181 12.02 15.08 32.29
C SER A 181 11.97 14.65 33.77
N ASN A 182 11.49 13.43 34.04
CA ASN A 182 11.43 12.83 35.38
C ASN A 182 11.72 11.32 35.33
N PRO A 183 12.99 10.90 35.35
CA PRO A 183 13.37 9.49 35.16
C PRO A 183 12.98 8.53 36.30
N ALA A 184 12.42 9.04 37.41
CA ALA A 184 11.98 8.23 38.55
C ALA A 184 10.45 7.99 38.56
N ASP A 185 9.74 8.38 37.50
CA ASP A 185 8.30 8.22 37.36
C ASP A 185 7.95 6.79 36.92
N GLY A 186 7.70 5.92 37.90
CA GLY A 186 7.31 4.53 37.64
C GLY A 186 5.97 4.37 36.91
N ASP A 187 5.06 5.35 37.01
CA ASP A 187 3.79 5.33 36.29
C ASP A 187 4.02 5.61 34.79
N ALA A 188 4.96 6.51 34.47
CA ALA A 188 5.36 6.79 33.10
C ALA A 188 6.06 5.58 32.45
N GLU A 189 6.89 4.84 33.19
CA GLU A 189 7.53 3.61 32.70
C GLU A 189 6.51 2.50 32.36
N GLU A 190 5.50 2.27 33.23
CA GLU A 190 4.46 1.29 32.95
C GLU A 190 3.57 1.73 31.78
N ALA A 191 3.27 3.02 31.67
CA ALA A 191 2.55 3.59 30.53
C ALA A 191 3.34 3.41 29.21
N GLU A 192 4.66 3.60 29.23
CA GLU A 192 5.53 3.38 28.07
C GLU A 192 5.44 1.92 27.60
N LYS A 193 5.60 0.97 28.53
CA LYS A 193 5.51 -0.45 28.24
C LYS A 193 4.16 -0.84 27.63
N GLY A 194 3.07 -0.30 28.19
CA GLY A 194 1.73 -0.49 27.65
C GLY A 194 1.56 0.09 26.23
N CYS A 195 2.07 1.29 25.98
CA CYS A 195 2.03 1.94 24.67
C CYS A 195 2.85 1.17 23.63
N ILE A 196 4.07 0.74 23.98
CA ILE A 196 4.93 -0.10 23.12
C ILE A 196 4.23 -1.41 22.77
N GLY A 197 3.57 -2.05 23.74
CA GLY A 197 2.80 -3.28 23.51
C GLY A 197 1.70 -3.09 22.46
N LYS A 198 0.91 -2.01 22.58
CA LYS A 198 -0.14 -1.65 21.61
C LYS A 198 0.44 -1.35 20.24
N LEU A 199 1.55 -0.59 20.18
CA LEU A 199 2.21 -0.24 18.92
C LEU A 199 2.70 -1.50 18.19
N LYS A 200 3.37 -2.41 18.91
CA LYS A 200 3.82 -3.70 18.35
C LYS A 200 2.66 -4.54 17.82
N LEU A 201 1.54 -4.58 18.53
CA LEU A 201 0.33 -5.28 18.08
C LEU A 201 -0.16 -4.71 16.74
N PHE A 202 -0.33 -3.40 16.61
CA PHE A 202 -0.83 -2.81 15.37
C PHE A 202 0.16 -2.91 14.21
N LEU A 203 1.46 -2.80 14.47
CA LEU A 203 2.48 -3.02 13.44
C LEU A 203 2.45 -4.46 12.91
N LYS A 204 2.30 -5.46 13.79
CA LYS A 204 2.14 -6.87 13.39
C LYS A 204 0.86 -7.08 12.55
N VAL A 205 -0.23 -6.42 12.90
CA VAL A 205 -1.49 -6.45 12.14
C VAL A 205 -1.28 -5.84 10.75
N GLN A 206 -0.63 -4.68 10.66
CA GLN A 206 -0.33 -3.99 9.42
C GLN A 206 0.53 -4.86 8.50
N GLU A 207 1.62 -5.43 9.04
CA GLU A 207 2.51 -6.34 8.32
C GLU A 207 1.75 -7.55 7.78
N SER A 208 0.96 -8.23 8.63
CA SER A 208 0.14 -9.38 8.23
C SER A 208 -0.88 -9.01 7.14
N ALA A 209 -1.52 -7.84 7.27
CA ALA A 209 -2.46 -7.33 6.27
C ALA A 209 -1.77 -7.07 4.92
N TYR A 210 -0.58 -6.47 4.92
CA TYR A 210 0.18 -6.18 3.71
C TYR A 210 0.74 -7.45 3.07
N LYS A 211 1.25 -8.41 3.85
CA LYS A 211 1.70 -9.72 3.36
C LYS A 211 0.56 -10.46 2.65
N GLN A 212 -0.64 -10.47 3.23
CA GLN A 212 -1.79 -11.12 2.60
C GLN A 212 -2.29 -10.36 1.35
N LYS A 213 -2.20 -9.01 1.33
CA LYS A 213 -2.61 -8.19 0.17
C LYS A 213 -1.64 -8.30 -1.00
N SER A 214 -0.33 -8.35 -0.73
CA SER A 214 0.71 -8.39 -1.76
C SER A 214 0.78 -9.74 -2.49
N ARG A 215 0.22 -10.81 -1.89
CA ARG A 215 0.29 -12.20 -2.39
C ARG A 215 1.73 -12.71 -2.54
N ILE A 216 2.69 -12.06 -1.90
CA ILE A 216 4.09 -12.46 -1.93
C ILE A 216 4.26 -13.66 -0.99
N GLN A 217 4.68 -14.81 -1.54
CA GLN A 217 4.92 -16.04 -0.77
C GLN A 217 6.39 -16.25 -0.37
N TRP A 218 7.32 -15.43 -0.87
CA TRP A 218 8.77 -15.68 -0.80
C TRP A 218 9.55 -14.66 0.05
N LEU A 219 8.86 -13.89 0.91
CA LEU A 219 9.46 -13.06 1.96
C LEU A 219 9.26 -13.68 3.35
#